data_AF-T0YSI0-F1
#
_entry.id   AF-T0YSI0-F1
#
_cell.length_a   1.000
_cell.length_b   1.000
_cell.length_c   1.000
_cell.angle_alpha   90.00
_cell.angle_beta   90.00
_cell.angle_gamma   90.00
#
_symmetry.space_group_name_H-M   'P 1'
#
loop_
_entity.id
_entity.type
_entity.pdbx_description
1 polymer ?
#
loop_
_entity_poly.entity_id
_entity_poly.type
_entity_poly.pdbx_seq_one_letter_code
_entity_poly.pdbx_strand_id
1 'polypeptide(L)'
;TAMAAMLLAYLIGSVAGATKILAIFPNAVLYPLLVCAWAIVATIAGTFFVRMGAKGTIMGALYQGLAATTAVGVIGLYLLDYFFMNANAGIFVATVVGLLVMILIVVVTDYYTSAKYGPVHHIAESASAGAGPT
;
A
#
# COMPACT_ATOMS: atom_id res chain seq x y z
N THR A 1 3.77 -11.22 7.15
CA THR A 1 5.02 -11.16 7.94
C THR A 1 4.99 -10.07 9.00
N ALA A 2 4.56 -8.83 8.69
CA ALA A 2 4.45 -7.74 9.66
C ALA A 2 3.58 -8.05 10.90
N MET A 3 2.44 -8.74 10.74
CA MET A 3 1.58 -9.14 11.87
C MET A 3 2.27 -10.13 12.83
N ALA A 4 3.08 -11.06 12.30
CA ALA A 4 3.82 -12.03 13.11
C ALA A 4 4.95 -11.35 13.91
N ALA A 5 5.65 -10.39 13.29
CA ALA A 5 6.66 -9.58 13.98
C ALA A 5 6.06 -8.72 15.10
N MET A 6 4.86 -8.16 14.90
CA MET A 6 4.13 -7.38 15.89
C MET A 6 3.70 -8.23 17.10
N LEU A 7 3.18 -9.44 16.85
CA LEU A 7 2.76 -10.37 17.91
C LEU A 7 3.98 -10.87 18.70
N LEU A 8 5.09 -11.15 18.02
CA LEU A 8 6.35 -11.51 18.66
C LEU A 8 6.90 -10.36 19.54
N ALA A 9 6.89 -9.12 19.05
CA ALA A 9 7.32 -7.96 19.81
C ALA A 9 6.44 -7.72 21.06
N TYR A 10 5.12 -7.93 20.96
CA TYR A 10 4.20 -7.88 22.11
C TYR A 10 4.53 -8.97 23.15
N LEU A 11 4.74 -10.21 22.70
CA LEU A 11 5.04 -11.33 23.59
C LEU A 11 6.39 -11.11 24.31
N ILE A 12 7.43 -10.70 23.57
CA ILE A 12 8.74 -10.36 24.14
C ILE A 12 8.63 -9.15 25.08
N GLY A 13 7.87 -8.12 24.72
CA GLY A 13 7.68 -6.93 25.56
C GLY A 13 6.95 -7.23 26.88
N SER A 14 6.03 -8.20 26.87
CA SER A 14 5.33 -8.69 28.07
C SER A 14 6.21 -9.54 29.00
N VAL A 15 7.21 -10.24 28.45
CA VAL A 15 8.12 -11.14 29.19
C VAL A 15 9.40 -10.42 29.66
N ALA A 16 9.91 -9.46 28.86
CA ALA A 16 11.22 -8.83 29.07
C ALA A 16 11.17 -7.46 29.77
N GLY A 17 10.06 -7.08 30.41
CA GLY A 17 9.99 -5.85 31.20
C GLY A 17 9.90 -4.54 30.40
N ALA A 18 9.57 -4.60 29.11
CA ALA A 18 9.26 -3.42 28.28
C ALA A 18 7.84 -2.88 28.55
N THR A 19 7.37 -3.01 29.79
CA THR A 19 6.00 -2.72 30.25
C THR A 19 5.63 -1.25 30.06
N LYS A 20 6.60 -0.34 29.90
CA LYS A 20 6.33 1.11 29.80
C LYS A 20 5.67 1.54 28.48
N ILE A 21 5.98 0.91 27.34
CA ILE A 21 5.32 1.27 26.06
C ILE A 21 3.91 0.65 25.99
N LEU A 22 3.74 -0.55 26.54
CA LEU A 22 2.49 -1.29 26.51
C LEU A 22 1.47 -0.79 27.55
N ALA A 23 1.93 -0.31 28.70
CA ALA A 23 1.06 0.27 29.74
C ALA A 23 0.53 1.67 29.39
N ILE A 24 1.18 2.38 28.46
CA ILE A 24 0.76 3.73 28.02
C ILE A 24 -0.22 3.66 26.85
N PHE A 25 -0.17 2.61 26.01
CA PHE A 25 -1.06 2.45 24.86
C PHE A 25 -1.62 1.02 24.74
N PRO A 26 -2.65 0.66 25.53
CA PRO A 26 -3.29 -0.66 25.46
C PRO A 26 -3.91 -0.97 24.08
N ASN A 27 -4.20 0.05 23.25
CA ASN A 27 -4.76 -0.11 21.91
C ASN A 27 -3.72 -0.07 20.77
N ALA A 28 -2.41 0.06 21.06
CA ALA A 28 -1.39 0.19 20.03
C ALA A 28 -1.25 -1.05 19.13
N VAL A 29 -1.67 -2.23 19.60
CA VAL A 29 -1.68 -3.47 18.81
C VAL A 29 -2.96 -3.63 18.00
N LEU A 30 -4.09 -3.12 18.52
CA LEU A 30 -5.39 -3.21 17.87
C LEU A 30 -5.48 -2.28 16.66
N TYR A 31 -4.88 -1.10 16.73
CA TYR A 31 -4.90 -0.13 15.63
C TYR A 31 -4.33 -0.67 14.30
N PRO A 32 -3.08 -1.19 14.22
CA PRO A 32 -2.55 -1.75 12.99
C PRO A 32 -3.32 -3.01 12.53
N LEU A 33 -3.89 -3.80 13.46
CA LEU A 33 -4.76 -4.93 13.11
C LEU A 33 -6.03 -4.47 12.38
N LEU A 34 -6.67 -3.41 12.88
CA LEU A 34 -7.86 -2.82 12.27
C LEU A 34 -7.53 -2.20 10.91
N VAL A 35 -6.40 -1.49 10.79
CA VAL A 35 -5.94 -0.94 9.50
C VAL A 35 -5.71 -2.06 8.48
N CYS A 36 -5.10 -3.18 8.88
CA CYS A 36 -4.94 -4.35 8.01
C CYS A 36 -6.28 -4.99 7.63
N ALA A 37 -7.23 -5.10 8.56
CA ALA A 37 -8.57 -5.61 8.26
C ALA A 37 -9.30 -4.71 7.26
N TRP A 38 -9.20 -3.39 7.45
CA TRP A 38 -9.76 -2.42 6.51
C TRP A 38 -9.10 -2.50 5.13
N ALA A 39 -7.79 -2.73 5.05
CA ALA A 39 -7.09 -2.86 3.77
C ALA A 39 -7.66 -4.02 2.90
N ILE A 40 -8.10 -5.12 3.52
CA ILE A 40 -8.76 -6.22 2.80
C ILE A 40 -10.11 -5.76 2.24
N VAL A 41 -10.91 -5.07 3.06
CA VAL A 41 -12.20 -4.53 2.61
C VAL A 41 -12.01 -3.49 1.50
N ALA A 42 -11.02 -2.62 1.62
CA ALA A 42 -10.70 -1.61 0.61
C ALA A 42 -10.26 -2.23 -0.73
N THR A 43 -9.48 -3.32 -0.70
CA THR A 43 -9.09 -4.02 -1.93
C THR A 43 -10.28 -4.71 -2.59
N ILE A 44 -11.13 -5.39 -1.82
CA ILE A 44 -12.36 -6.00 -2.34
C ILE A 44 -13.29 -4.95 -2.93
N ALA A 45 -13.49 -3.81 -2.25
CA ALA A 45 -14.31 -2.73 -2.77
C ALA A 45 -13.72 -2.11 -4.06
N GLY A 46 -12.40 -1.93 -4.10
CA GLY A 46 -11.73 -1.32 -5.24
C GLY A 46 -11.69 -2.19 -6.49
N THR A 47 -11.69 -3.53 -6.37
CA THR A 47 -11.73 -4.42 -7.56
C THR A 47 -13.02 -4.27 -8.36
N PHE A 48 -14.16 -3.97 -7.71
CA PHE A 48 -15.42 -3.71 -8.41
C PHE A 48 -15.40 -2.47 -9.29
N PHE A 49 -14.52 -1.50 -8.99
CA PHE A 49 -14.36 -0.27 -9.78
C PHE A 49 -13.34 -0.42 -10.91
N VAL A 50 -12.61 -1.55 -11.00
CA VAL A 50 -11.69 -1.85 -12.09
C VAL A 50 -12.50 -2.36 -13.28
N ARG A 51 -12.81 -1.46 -14.23
CA ARG A 51 -13.52 -1.84 -15.46
C ARG A 51 -12.77 -1.36 -16.69
N MET A 52 -12.31 -2.30 -17.51
CA MET A 52 -11.73 -2.01 -18.83
C MET A 52 -12.84 -1.68 -19.83
N GLY A 53 -12.80 -0.48 -20.42
CA GLY A 53 -13.63 -0.13 -21.57
C GLY A 53 -13.08 -0.71 -22.88
N ALA A 54 -13.93 -0.79 -23.92
CA ALA A 54 -13.61 -1.42 -25.21
C ALA A 54 -12.40 -0.80 -25.99
N LYS A 55 -11.93 0.39 -25.59
CA LYS A 55 -10.73 1.06 -26.12
C LYS A 55 -9.69 1.39 -25.03
N GLY A 56 -9.86 0.88 -23.81
CA GLY A 56 -9.00 1.18 -22.67
C GLY A 56 -7.71 0.38 -22.70
N THR A 57 -6.58 1.01 -22.38
CA THR A 57 -5.33 0.28 -22.14
C THR A 57 -5.39 -0.43 -20.79
N ILE A 58 -4.77 -1.60 -20.69
CA ILE A 58 -4.65 -2.37 -19.44
C ILE A 58 -4.07 -1.49 -18.31
N MET A 59 -3.10 -0.64 -18.66
CA MET A 59 -2.46 0.27 -17.71
C MET A 59 -3.43 1.31 -17.13
N GLY A 60 -4.33 1.86 -17.95
CA GLY A 60 -5.34 2.82 -17.49
C GLY A 60 -6.31 2.19 -16.50
N ALA A 61 -6.70 0.94 -16.73
CA ALA A 61 -7.56 0.20 -15.81
C ALA A 61 -6.86 -0.11 -14.48
N LEU A 62 -5.56 -0.40 -14.51
CA LEU A 62 -4.75 -0.57 -13.29
C LEU A 62 -4.67 0.72 -12.47
N TYR A 63 -4.43 1.87 -13.12
CA TYR A 63 -4.43 3.17 -12.43
C TYR A 63 -5.79 3.52 -11.82
N GLN A 64 -6.88 3.18 -12.52
CA GLN A 64 -8.23 3.38 -12.00
C GLN A 64 -8.49 2.51 -10.76
N GLY A 65 -8.00 1.26 -10.75
CA GLY A 65 -8.06 0.38 -9.58
C GLY A 65 -7.23 0.87 -8.41
N LEU A 66 -6.01 1.34 -8.67
CA LEU A 66 -5.14 1.92 -7.66
C LEU A 66 -5.79 3.16 -7.03
N ALA A 67 -6.34 4.06 -7.85
CA ALA A 67 -7.03 5.24 -7.37
C ALA A 67 -8.27 4.88 -6.54
N ALA A 68 -9.07 3.89 -6.97
CA ALA A 68 -10.26 3.44 -6.26
C ALA A 68 -9.93 2.83 -4.88
N THR A 69 -8.98 1.88 -4.85
CA THR A 69 -8.52 1.25 -3.60
C THR A 69 -7.89 2.26 -2.64
N THR A 70 -7.10 3.20 -3.15
CA THR A 70 -6.48 4.27 -2.36
C THR A 70 -7.55 5.20 -1.77
N ALA A 71 -8.54 5.62 -2.55
CA ALA A 71 -9.61 6.50 -2.07
C ALA A 71 -10.40 5.84 -0.93
N VAL A 72 -10.79 4.57 -1.09
CA VAL A 72 -11.47 3.80 -0.03
C VAL A 72 -10.56 3.56 1.17
N GLY A 73 -9.26 3.35 0.93
CA GLY A 73 -8.24 3.23 1.97
C GLY A 73 -8.10 4.48 2.83
N VAL A 74 -7.99 5.67 2.22
CA VAL A 74 -7.92 6.96 2.92
C VAL A 74 -9.16 7.20 3.77
N ILE A 75 -10.35 6.92 3.24
CA ILE A 75 -11.61 7.09 3.96
C ILE A 75 -11.63 6.22 5.21
N GLY A 76 -11.20 4.95 5.12
CA GLY A 76 -11.13 4.10 6.31
C GLY A 76 -10.05 4.49 7.29
N LEU A 77 -8.88 4.92 6.83
CA LEU A 77 -7.84 5.44 7.72
C LEU A 77 -8.35 6.63 8.52
N TYR A 78 -9.06 7.57 7.88
CA TYR A 78 -9.68 8.69 8.55
C TYR A 78 -10.73 8.25 9.60
N LEU A 79 -11.55 7.26 9.26
CA LEU A 79 -12.57 6.74 10.17
C LEU A 79 -11.93 6.01 11.37
N LEU A 80 -10.92 5.17 11.13
CA LEU A 80 -10.22 4.44 12.19
C LEU A 80 -9.50 5.38 13.15
N ASP A 81 -8.85 6.43 12.64
CA ASP A 81 -8.14 7.41 13.46
C ASP A 81 -9.09 8.24 14.34
N TYR A 82 -10.27 8.61 13.79
CA TYR A 82 -11.32 9.29 14.54
C TYR A 82 -11.88 8.43 15.69
N PHE A 83 -12.18 7.15 15.43
CA PHE A 83 -12.83 6.27 16.41
C PHE A 83 -11.87 5.71 17.48
N PHE A 84 -10.61 5.41 17.13
CA PHE A 84 -9.71 4.66 18.02
C PHE A 84 -8.60 5.50 18.64
N MET A 85 -8.27 6.66 18.06
CA MET A 85 -7.07 7.42 18.43
C MET A 85 -7.30 8.90 18.77
N ASN A 86 -8.56 9.34 18.81
CA ASN A 86 -8.94 10.67 19.29
C ASN A 86 -8.10 11.80 18.64
N ALA A 87 -7.94 11.72 17.31
CA ALA A 87 -7.22 12.70 16.49
C ALA A 87 -5.78 12.97 16.92
N ASN A 88 -5.02 11.94 17.31
CA ASN A 88 -3.59 12.09 17.55
C ASN A 88 -2.84 12.31 16.23
N ALA A 89 -2.62 13.59 15.90
CA ALA A 89 -2.07 14.03 14.61
C ALA A 89 -0.75 13.35 14.22
N GLY A 90 0.07 12.92 15.19
CA GLY A 90 1.35 12.26 14.90
C GLY A 90 1.21 10.93 14.16
N ILE A 91 0.20 10.12 14.51
CA ILE A 91 0.03 8.78 13.94
C ILE A 91 -0.82 8.83 12.67
N PHE A 92 -1.73 9.80 12.58
CA PHE A 92 -2.41 10.13 11.33
C PHE A 92 -1.41 10.54 10.24
N VAL A 93 -0.50 11.48 10.55
CA VAL A 93 0.52 11.92 9.59
C VAL A 93 1.43 10.76 9.19
N ALA A 94 1.86 9.91 10.14
CA ALA A 94 2.70 8.75 9.84
C ALA A 94 2.01 7.76 8.88
N THR A 95 0.72 7.49 9.08
CA THR A 95 -0.04 6.56 8.23
C THR A 95 -0.31 7.14 6.83
N VAL A 96 -0.63 8.43 6.74
CA VAL A 96 -0.82 9.13 5.45
C VAL A 96 0.48 9.20 4.65
N VAL A 97 1.61 9.48 5.30
CA VAL A 97 2.93 9.48 4.65
C VAL A 97 3.26 8.09 4.10
N GLY A 98 2.97 7.03 4.86
CA GLY A 98 3.14 5.66 4.39
C GLY A 98 2.33 5.35 3.13
N LEU A 99 1.08 5.85 3.07
CA LEU A 99 0.23 5.71 1.89
C LEU A 99 0.78 6.49 0.68
N LEU A 100 1.26 7.72 0.89
CA LEU A 100 1.88 8.53 -0.16
C LEU A 100 3.12 7.85 -0.75
N VAL A 101 3.98 7.27 0.10
CA VAL A 101 5.17 6.55 -0.34
C VAL A 101 4.78 5.31 -1.16
N MET A 102 3.73 4.59 -0.76
CA MET A 102 3.24 3.43 -1.53
C MET A 102 2.79 3.85 -2.94
N ILE A 103 2.02 4.94 -3.06
CA ILE A 103 1.59 5.46 -4.38
C ILE A 103 2.80 5.88 -5.21
N LEU A 104 3.77 6.57 -4.60
CA LEU A 104 4.99 7.00 -5.28
C LEU A 104 5.78 5.80 -5.83
N ILE A 105 5.92 4.74 -5.04
CA ILE A 105 6.57 3.50 -5.48
C ILE A 105 5.85 2.92 -6.69
N VAL A 106 4.51 2.83 -6.66
CA VAL A 106 3.74 2.29 -7.80
C VAL A 106 3.96 3.12 -9.07
N VAL A 107 3.93 4.46 -8.97
CA VAL A 107 4.17 5.34 -10.13
C VAL A 107 5.59 5.18 -10.67
N VAL A 108 6.59 5.10 -9.80
CA VAL A 108 7.98 4.89 -10.21
C VAL A 108 8.16 3.52 -10.86
N THR A 109 7.64 2.44 -10.26
CA THR A 109 7.71 1.09 -10.83
C THR A 109 7.02 1.02 -12.20
N ASP A 110 5.88 1.70 -12.36
CA ASP A 110 5.20 1.81 -13.65
C ASP A 110 6.08 2.50 -14.70
N TYR A 111 6.73 3.61 -14.34
CA TYR A 111 7.63 4.33 -15.24
C TYR A 111 8.80 3.46 -15.74
N TYR A 112 9.35 2.59 -14.88
CA TYR A 112 10.43 1.68 -15.26
C TYR A 112 9.97 0.39 -15.97
N THR A 113 8.70 -0.02 -15.83
CA THR A 113 8.18 -1.29 -16.36
C THR A 113 7.29 -1.11 -17.59
N SER A 114 6.64 0.05 -17.73
CA SER A 114 5.69 0.32 -18.80
C SER A 114 6.42 0.49 -20.14
N ALA A 115 6.04 -0.32 -21.12
CA ALA A 115 6.57 -0.31 -22.50
C ALA A 115 6.31 1.00 -23.28
N LYS A 116 5.73 2.02 -22.63
CA LYS A 116 5.39 3.32 -23.19
C LYS A 116 6.44 4.40 -22.92
N TYR A 117 7.45 4.13 -22.09
CA TYR A 117 8.50 5.08 -21.74
C TYR A 117 9.88 4.66 -22.28
N GLY A 118 10.72 5.67 -22.56
CA GLY A 118 11.98 5.61 -23.31
C GLY A 118 12.96 4.46 -22.99
N PRO A 119 13.08 3.91 -21.77
CA PRO A 119 14.05 2.84 -21.51
C PRO A 119 13.72 1.51 -22.22
N VAL A 120 12.43 1.20 -22.44
CA VAL A 120 12.00 -0.10 -23.00
C VAL A 120 12.11 -0.13 -24.53
N HIS A 121 11.98 1.02 -25.19
CA HIS A 121 12.15 1.09 -26.65
C HIS A 121 13.59 0.77 -27.05
N HIS A 122 14.58 1.28 -26.32
CA HIS A 122 15.99 1.00 -26.58
C HIS A 122 16.33 -0.49 -26.40
N ILE A 123 15.68 -1.21 -25.47
CA ILE A 123 15.91 -2.64 -25.25
C ILE A 123 15.19 -3.48 -26.32
N ALA A 124 13.96 -3.12 -26.69
CA ALA A 124 13.18 -3.82 -27.74
C ALA A 124 13.77 -3.61 -29.15
N GLU A 125 14.30 -2.42 -29.42
CA GLU A 125 15.01 -2.10 -30.67
C GLU A 125 16.37 -2.79 -30.73
N SER A 126 17.08 -2.90 -29.60
CA SER A 126 18.31 -3.70 -29.49
C SER A 126 18.08 -5.21 -29.63
N ALA A 127 16.92 -5.72 -29.18
CA ALA A 127 16.53 -7.12 -29.38
C ALA A 127 16.10 -7.41 -30.83
N SER A 128 15.57 -6.41 -31.54
CA SER A 128 15.20 -6.52 -32.96
C SER A 128 16.42 -6.39 -33.90
N ALA A 129 17.47 -5.70 -33.45
CA ALA A 129 18.72 -5.53 -34.19
C ALA A 129 19.76 -6.65 -33.95
N GLY A 130 19.46 -7.65 -33.13
CA GLY A 130 20.46 -8.63 -32.69
C GLY A 130 19.90 -9.93 -32.14
N ALA A 131 19.14 -10.67 -32.94
CA ALA A 131 19.32 -12.12 -32.91
C ALA A 131 20.69 -12.39 -33.54
N GLY A 132 21.69 -12.71 -32.73
CA GLY A 132 23.06 -12.94 -33.21
C GLY A 132 23.10 -13.99 -34.32
N PRO A 133 23.86 -13.78 -35.41
CA PRO A 133 24.23 -14.87 -36.29
C PRO A 133 25.38 -15.62 -35.65
N THR A 134 25.09 -16.53 -34.71
CA THR A 134 25.91 -17.69 -34.31
C THR A 134 25.15 -18.55 -33.31
#